data_AF-A0A6V7LAY5-F1
#
_entry.id   AF-A0A6V7LAY5-F1
#
_cell.length_a   1.000
_cell.length_b   1.000
_cell.length_c   1.000
_cell.angle_alpha   90.00
_cell.angle_beta   90.00
_cell.angle_gamma   90.00
#
_symmetry.space_group_name_H-M   'P 1'
#
loop_
_entity.id
_entity.type
_entity.pdbx_description
1 polymer ?
#
loop_
_entity_poly.entity_id
_entity_poly.type
_entity_poly.pdbx_seq_one_letter_code
_entity_poly.pdbx_strand_id
1 'polypeptide(L)'
;MLRRNIDVGLGLVNETIAFIESAVKSIMRGTDHIQEVNIMLELGQTYSIERTDVKFEILNGVYITRKQSPFSLSYGKTIPKSQGLCLRSAVMDLDNTVLSVRQTYVAVSRVTTLLGVHSINSNPRSILVQKTLTLATMAKSVGHAVAITDRSNP
;
A
#
# COMPACT_ATOMS: atom_id res chain seq x y z
N MET A 1 -3.82 -8.62 4.08
CA MET A 1 -2.90 -8.08 3.05
C MET A 1 -1.63 -8.90 2.98
N LEU A 2 -1.19 -9.26 1.76
CA LEU A 2 0.03 -10.02 1.53
C LEU A 2 1.29 -9.21 1.86
N ARG A 3 2.33 -9.89 2.35
CA ARG A 3 3.61 -9.29 2.78
C ARG A 3 4.80 -9.69 1.92
N ARG A 4 4.56 -10.41 0.82
CA ARG A 4 5.55 -10.84 -0.16
C ARG A 4 4.87 -11.18 -1.48
N ASN A 5 5.67 -11.27 -2.53
CA ASN A 5 5.24 -11.86 -3.79
C ASN A 5 5.14 -13.38 -3.61
N ILE A 6 4.01 -13.94 -4.05
CA ILE A 6 3.76 -15.38 -4.12
C ILE A 6 3.76 -15.78 -5.60
N ASP A 7 2.85 -15.19 -6.38
CA ASP A 7 2.73 -15.42 -7.82
C ASP A 7 2.26 -14.13 -8.50
N VAL A 8 3.07 -13.62 -9.42
CA VAL A 8 2.78 -12.37 -10.15
C VAL A 8 1.70 -12.59 -11.21
N GLY A 9 1.68 -13.76 -11.86
CA GLY A 9 0.68 -14.10 -12.88
C GLY A 9 -0.73 -14.22 -12.31
N LEU A 10 -0.84 -14.63 -11.06
CA LEU A 10 -2.11 -14.69 -10.32
C LEU A 10 -2.47 -13.38 -9.60
N GLY A 11 -1.64 -12.34 -9.67
CA GLY A 11 -1.86 -11.09 -8.93
C GLY A 11 -1.64 -11.21 -7.41
N LEU A 12 -1.04 -12.31 -6.94
CA LEU A 12 -0.67 -12.55 -5.55
C LEU A 12 0.68 -11.89 -5.24
N VAL A 13 0.70 -10.58 -5.36
CA VAL A 13 1.89 -9.74 -5.12
C VAL A 13 1.88 -9.14 -3.73
N ASN A 14 3.02 -8.59 -3.33
CA ASN A 14 3.13 -7.87 -2.07
C ASN A 14 2.08 -6.75 -1.98
N GLU A 15 1.49 -6.59 -0.80
CA GLU A 15 0.42 -5.65 -0.50
C GLU A 15 -0.94 -5.93 -1.16
N THR A 16 -1.13 -7.04 -1.89
CA THR A 16 -2.46 -7.47 -2.33
C THR A 16 -3.38 -7.65 -1.12
N ILE A 17 -4.55 -7.01 -1.18
CA ILE A 17 -5.58 -7.08 -0.15
C ILE A 17 -6.52 -8.24 -0.49
N ALA A 18 -6.82 -9.06 0.51
CA ALA A 18 -7.65 -10.24 0.38
C ALA A 18 -8.41 -10.46 1.69
N PHE A 19 -9.55 -11.15 1.60
CA PHE A 19 -10.38 -11.57 2.72
C PHE A 19 -10.04 -13.01 3.10
N ILE A 20 -10.07 -13.33 4.39
CA ILE A 20 -9.88 -14.71 4.85
C ILE A 20 -11.24 -15.40 4.80
N GLU A 21 -11.33 -16.53 4.09
CA GLU A 21 -12.55 -17.35 4.05
C GLU A 21 -12.51 -18.45 5.10
N SER A 22 -11.37 -19.14 5.21
CA SER A 22 -11.19 -20.23 6.18
C SER A 22 -9.71 -20.50 6.45
N ALA A 23 -9.43 -21.24 7.50
CA ALA A 23 -8.09 -21.67 7.86
C ALA A 23 -8.06 -23.18 8.08
N VAL A 24 -7.08 -23.84 7.48
CA VAL A 24 -6.83 -25.27 7.66
C VAL A 24 -5.88 -25.44 8.84
N LYS A 25 -6.33 -26.21 9.82
CA LYS A 25 -5.54 -26.53 11.01
C LYS A 25 -4.94 -27.92 10.88
N SER A 26 -3.72 -28.07 11.38
CA SER A 26 -3.05 -29.34 11.57
C SER A 26 -2.66 -29.48 13.03
N ILE A 27 -2.84 -30.69 13.56
CA ILE A 27 -2.43 -31.03 14.92
C ILE A 27 -0.99 -31.52 14.84
N MET A 28 -0.05 -30.75 15.37
CA MET A 28 1.30 -31.23 15.59
C MET A 28 1.65 -31.11 17.07
N ARG A 29 2.20 -32.19 17.65
CA ARG A 29 2.65 -32.24 19.05
C ARG A 29 1.57 -31.83 20.07
N GLY A 30 0.31 -32.13 19.78
CA GLY A 30 -0.82 -31.81 20.65
C GLY A 30 -1.28 -30.35 20.64
N THR A 31 -0.71 -29.51 19.75
CA THR A 31 -1.12 -28.11 19.57
C THR A 31 -1.70 -27.87 18.18
N ASP A 32 -2.82 -27.15 18.15
CA ASP A 32 -3.43 -26.65 16.91
C ASP A 32 -2.48 -25.65 16.23
N HIS A 33 -2.13 -25.91 14.98
CA HIS A 33 -1.40 -24.97 14.16
C HIS A 33 -2.15 -24.71 12.86
N ILE A 34 -2.33 -23.43 12.52
CA ILE A 34 -2.75 -23.07 11.17
C ILE A 34 -1.64 -23.49 10.22
N GLN A 35 -1.96 -24.32 9.24
CA GLN A 35 -1.05 -24.76 8.19
C GLN A 35 -1.21 -23.89 6.95
N GLU A 36 -2.46 -23.58 6.63
CA GLU A 36 -2.86 -22.93 5.39
C GLU A 36 -4.07 -22.02 5.65
N VAL A 37 -4.16 -20.94 4.87
CA VAL A 37 -5.25 -19.96 4.95
C VAL A 37 -5.82 -19.77 3.56
N ASN A 38 -7.10 -20.07 3.42
CA ASN A 38 -7.86 -19.81 2.20
C ASN A 38 -8.24 -18.32 2.17
N ILE A 39 -7.84 -17.64 1.10
CA ILE A 39 -8.13 -16.23 0.89
C ILE A 39 -9.00 -16.02 -0.34
N MET A 40 -9.82 -14.97 -0.32
CA MET A 40 -10.59 -14.49 -1.45
C MET A 40 -10.12 -13.08 -1.85
N LEU A 41 -9.76 -12.90 -3.12
CA LEU A 41 -9.46 -11.59 -3.69
C LEU A 41 -10.75 -10.82 -3.99
N GLU A 42 -10.63 -9.51 -4.21
CA GLU A 42 -11.78 -8.62 -4.47
C GLU A 42 -12.59 -9.03 -5.72
N LEU A 43 -11.93 -9.64 -6.72
CA LEU A 43 -12.58 -10.14 -7.94
C LEU A 43 -13.16 -11.56 -7.77
N GLY A 44 -13.19 -12.11 -6.56
CA GLY A 44 -13.81 -13.38 -6.21
C GLY A 44 -12.93 -14.62 -6.40
N GLN A 45 -11.69 -14.48 -6.88
CA GLN A 45 -10.76 -15.62 -6.98
C GLN A 45 -10.28 -16.03 -5.60
N THR A 46 -10.25 -17.34 -5.35
CA THR A 46 -9.83 -17.92 -4.08
C THR A 46 -8.49 -18.63 -4.23
N TYR A 47 -7.65 -18.54 -3.20
CA TYR A 47 -6.30 -19.09 -3.21
C TYR A 47 -5.89 -19.74 -1.90
N SER A 48 -5.18 -20.86 -2.10
CA SER A 48 -4.45 -21.70 -1.17
C SER A 48 -3.15 -21.11 -0.61
N ILE A 49 -3.07 -20.46 0.56
CA ILE A 49 -1.81 -19.87 1.03
C ILE A 49 -1.24 -20.57 2.28
N GLU A 50 -0.17 -21.31 2.07
CA GLU A 50 0.61 -21.95 3.12
C GLU A 50 1.52 -20.98 3.90
N ARG A 51 1.95 -21.43 5.07
CA ARG A 51 2.99 -20.74 5.84
C ARG A 51 4.33 -20.78 5.13
N THR A 52 4.98 -19.63 5.08
CA THR A 52 6.30 -19.50 4.45
C THR A 52 7.38 -19.27 5.49
N ASP A 53 8.56 -19.81 5.23
CA ASP A 53 9.77 -19.52 6.00
C ASP A 53 10.38 -18.19 5.55
N VAL A 54 10.69 -17.34 6.52
CA VAL A 54 11.37 -16.06 6.31
C VAL A 54 12.65 -16.05 7.14
N LYS A 55 13.78 -15.82 6.46
CA LYS A 55 15.11 -15.77 7.05
C LYS A 55 15.47 -14.31 7.37
N PHE A 56 15.88 -14.06 8.61
CA PHE A 56 16.28 -12.75 9.11
C PHE A 56 17.73 -12.83 9.56
N GLU A 57 18.56 -11.88 9.13
CA GLU A 57 19.90 -11.68 9.69
C GLU A 57 19.81 -10.74 10.88
N ILE A 58 20.32 -11.18 12.03
CA ILE A 58 20.27 -10.40 13.27
C ILE A 58 21.65 -9.81 13.59
N LEU A 59 22.69 -10.58 13.32
CA LEU A 59 24.09 -10.19 13.39
C LEU A 59 24.78 -10.77 12.15
N ASN A 60 25.95 -10.23 11.80
CA ASN A 60 26.69 -10.68 10.62
C ASN A 60 26.91 -12.20 10.67
N GLY A 61 26.33 -12.92 9.72
CA GLY A 61 26.40 -14.39 9.64
C GLY A 61 25.49 -15.17 10.60
N VAL A 62 24.68 -14.49 11.43
CA VAL A 62 23.71 -15.12 12.35
C VAL A 62 22.30 -14.91 11.84
N TYR A 63 21.63 -16.02 11.52
CA TYR A 63 20.30 -16.00 10.93
C TYR A 63 19.26 -16.70 11.80
N ILE A 64 18.07 -16.12 11.86
CA ILE A 64 16.88 -16.75 12.44
C ILE A 64 15.85 -16.95 11.34
N THR A 65 15.27 -18.14 11.30
CA THR A 65 14.15 -18.46 10.39
C THR A 65 12.85 -18.45 11.17
N ARG A 66 11.84 -17.76 10.64
CA ARG A 66 10.48 -17.78 11.18
C ARG A 66 9.52 -18.35 10.15
N LYS A 67 8.78 -19.39 10.53
CA LYS A 67 7.67 -19.94 9.75
C LYS A 67 6.37 -19.22 10.10
N GLN A 68 5.81 -18.43 9.18
CA GLN A 68 4.56 -17.69 9.41
C GLN A 68 3.74 -17.55 8.12
N SER A 69 2.43 -17.35 8.24
CA SER A 69 1.62 -17.00 7.07
C SER A 69 2.01 -15.60 6.58
N PRO A 70 2.11 -15.37 5.25
CA PRO A 70 2.63 -14.12 4.69
C PRO A 70 1.60 -12.98 4.69
N PHE A 71 0.84 -12.82 5.77
CA PHE A 71 -0.24 -11.85 5.88
C PHE A 71 -0.04 -10.86 7.02
N SER A 72 -0.56 -9.65 6.84
CA SER A 72 -0.85 -8.74 7.94
C SER A 72 -2.32 -8.30 7.88
N LEU A 73 -2.86 -8.01 9.05
CA LEU A 73 -4.13 -7.27 9.17
C LEU A 73 -3.98 -5.90 8.49
N SER A 74 -5.00 -5.46 7.77
CA SER A 74 -4.91 -4.27 6.91
C SER A 74 -6.18 -3.40 6.92
N TYR A 75 -6.97 -3.44 7.98
CA TYR A 75 -8.11 -2.53 8.14
C TYR A 75 -7.68 -1.07 8.29
N GLY A 76 -6.55 -0.83 8.95
CA GLY A 76 -5.95 0.49 9.11
C GLY A 76 -4.47 0.46 8.76
N LYS A 77 -4.00 1.49 8.06
CA LYS A 77 -2.60 1.60 7.66
C LYS A 77 -2.18 3.07 7.65
N THR A 78 -1.00 3.34 8.20
CA THR A 78 -0.42 4.69 8.18
C THR A 78 -0.09 5.10 6.74
N ILE A 79 -0.27 6.37 6.40
CA ILE A 79 -0.03 6.92 5.06
C ILE A 79 1.33 6.53 4.47
N PRO A 80 2.47 6.60 5.19
CA PRO A 80 3.77 6.22 4.61
C PRO A 80 3.86 4.75 4.22
N LYS A 81 3.19 3.86 4.98
CA LYS A 81 3.15 2.43 4.66
C LYS A 81 2.23 2.16 3.48
N SER A 82 1.29 3.04 3.18
CA SER A 82 0.38 2.92 2.02
C SER A 82 0.99 3.50 0.74
N GLN A 83 2.20 4.05 0.77
CA GLN A 83 2.87 4.55 -0.42
C GLN A 83 3.05 3.44 -1.46
N GLY A 84 2.70 3.71 -2.72
CA GLY A 84 2.78 2.74 -3.81
C GLY A 84 1.55 1.82 -3.93
N LEU A 85 0.59 1.91 -3.01
CA LEU A 85 -0.70 1.21 -3.16
C LEU A 85 -1.63 1.94 -4.12
N CYS A 86 -2.52 1.15 -4.74
CA CYS A 86 -3.70 1.61 -5.44
C CYS A 86 -4.93 1.00 -4.75
N LEU A 87 -5.81 1.84 -4.23
CA LEU A 87 -7.00 1.48 -3.47
C LEU A 87 -8.26 1.96 -4.21
N ARG A 88 -9.36 1.19 -4.14
CA ARG A 88 -10.64 1.62 -4.72
C ARG A 88 -11.39 2.60 -3.83
N SER A 89 -11.31 2.41 -2.52
CA SER A 89 -11.91 3.28 -1.52
C SER A 89 -11.04 3.28 -0.25
N ALA A 90 -10.99 4.41 0.44
CA ALA A 90 -10.32 4.53 1.72
C ALA A 90 -10.99 5.59 2.60
N VAL A 91 -11.12 5.27 3.88
CA VAL A 91 -11.42 6.24 4.93
C VAL A 91 -10.10 6.79 5.46
N MET A 92 -9.95 8.11 5.48
CA MET A 92 -8.71 8.78 5.85
C MET A 92 -8.96 9.96 6.79
N ASP A 93 -8.19 10.04 7.86
CA ASP A 93 -8.13 11.21 8.73
C ASP A 93 -7.13 12.22 8.15
N LEU A 94 -7.63 13.40 7.79
CA LEU A 94 -6.86 14.45 7.11
C LEU A 94 -6.62 15.68 7.98
N ASP A 95 -6.66 15.54 9.31
CA ASP A 95 -6.32 16.63 10.23
C ASP A 95 -4.83 17.01 10.16
N ASN A 96 -4.56 18.32 10.20
CA ASN A 96 -3.22 18.88 10.07
C ASN A 96 -2.37 18.77 11.35
N THR A 97 -2.97 18.39 12.47
CA THR A 97 -2.23 18.26 13.74
C THR A 97 -1.30 17.04 13.73
N VAL A 98 -1.61 16.05 12.90
CA VAL A 98 -0.92 14.75 12.88
C VAL A 98 -0.14 14.51 11.58
N LEU A 99 -0.51 15.18 10.48
CA LEU A 99 0.06 14.94 9.15
C LEU A 99 1.25 15.85 8.85
N SER A 100 2.32 15.26 8.30
CA SER A 100 3.44 16.03 7.77
C SER A 100 3.17 16.56 6.36
N VAL A 101 3.92 17.58 5.95
CA VAL A 101 3.85 18.19 4.61
C VAL A 101 3.92 17.08 3.54
N ARG A 102 2.99 17.10 2.57
CA ARG A 102 2.77 16.10 1.50
C ARG A 102 2.03 14.81 1.87
N GLN A 103 1.86 14.45 3.14
CA GLN A 103 1.17 13.18 3.48
C GLN A 103 -0.29 13.18 3.04
N THR A 104 -0.98 14.31 3.11
CA THR A 104 -2.35 14.46 2.60
C THR A 104 -2.44 14.11 1.10
N TYR A 105 -1.48 14.60 0.30
CA TYR A 105 -1.40 14.25 -1.12
C TYR A 105 -1.09 12.77 -1.34
N VAL A 106 -0.15 12.21 -0.57
CA VAL A 106 0.17 10.77 -0.67
C VAL A 106 -1.06 9.94 -0.38
N ALA A 107 -1.81 10.25 0.69
CA ALA A 107 -3.03 9.55 1.09
C ALA A 107 -4.11 9.58 0.00
N VAL A 108 -4.48 10.79 -0.45
CA VAL A 108 -5.52 10.97 -1.48
C VAL A 108 -5.12 10.33 -2.80
N SER A 109 -3.85 10.43 -3.21
CA SER A 109 -3.36 9.82 -4.45
C SER A 109 -3.31 8.29 -4.44
N ARG A 110 -3.55 7.62 -3.30
CA ARG A 110 -3.68 6.16 -3.28
C ARG A 110 -5.03 5.69 -3.78
N VAL A 111 -6.06 6.54 -3.74
CA VAL A 111 -7.42 6.16 -4.14
C VAL A 111 -7.63 6.48 -5.62
N THR A 112 -8.13 5.52 -6.40
CA THR A 112 -8.23 5.66 -7.86
C THR A 112 -9.41 6.51 -8.32
N THR A 113 -10.42 6.73 -7.48
CA THR A 113 -11.60 7.53 -7.79
C THR A 113 -11.89 8.53 -6.68
N LEU A 114 -12.39 9.71 -7.05
CA LEU A 114 -12.78 10.72 -6.06
C LEU A 114 -13.92 10.23 -5.15
N LEU A 115 -14.86 9.45 -5.70
CA LEU A 115 -15.97 8.86 -4.95
C LEU A 115 -15.51 7.85 -3.88
N GLY A 116 -14.33 7.24 -4.05
CA GLY A 116 -13.75 6.34 -3.08
C GLY A 116 -13.02 7.06 -1.93
N VAL A 117 -12.88 8.39 -1.98
CA VAL A 117 -12.21 9.16 -0.93
C VAL A 117 -13.23 9.53 0.14
N HIS A 118 -13.10 8.94 1.32
CA HIS A 118 -13.92 9.27 2.48
C HIS A 118 -13.04 9.93 3.53
N SER A 119 -13.10 11.26 3.64
CA SER A 119 -12.26 12.00 4.56
C SER A 119 -12.99 12.35 5.85
N ILE A 120 -12.35 12.12 7.00
CA ILE A 120 -12.79 12.62 8.31
C ILE A 120 -11.87 13.76 8.76
N ASN A 121 -12.40 14.71 9.53
CA ASN A 121 -11.66 15.85 10.09
C ASN A 121 -10.86 16.67 9.06
N SER A 122 -11.40 16.81 7.84
CA SER A 122 -10.73 17.54 6.76
C SER A 122 -10.63 19.02 7.05
N ASN A 123 -9.41 19.50 7.24
CA ASN A 123 -9.10 20.92 7.31
C ASN A 123 -8.42 21.35 6.01
N PRO A 124 -9.00 22.24 5.18
CA PRO A 124 -8.35 22.69 3.94
C PRO A 124 -6.95 23.28 4.15
N ARG A 125 -6.66 23.80 5.35
CA ARG A 125 -5.31 24.29 5.72
C ARG A 125 -4.29 23.16 5.90
N SER A 126 -4.72 21.90 5.95
CA SER A 126 -3.87 20.70 6.07
C SER A 126 -3.21 20.27 4.76
N ILE A 127 -3.63 20.86 3.65
CA ILE A 127 -3.05 20.60 2.34
C ILE A 127 -1.83 21.51 2.16
N LEU A 128 -0.73 21.13 2.80
CA LEU A 128 0.54 21.86 2.74
C LEU A 128 1.44 21.33 1.63
N VAL A 129 1.97 22.24 0.83
CA VAL A 129 2.99 21.98 -0.19
C VAL A 129 4.28 22.69 0.20
N GLN A 130 5.41 21.99 0.11
CA GLN A 130 6.71 22.59 0.34
C GLN A 130 7.06 23.55 -0.80
N LYS A 131 7.20 24.85 -0.48
CA LYS A 131 7.41 25.96 -1.44
C LYS A 131 8.57 25.73 -2.42
N THR A 132 9.67 25.12 -1.97
CA THR A 132 10.86 24.86 -2.79
C THR A 132 10.57 23.97 -4.00
N LEU A 133 9.67 23.00 -3.85
CA LEU A 133 9.32 22.07 -4.92
C LEU A 133 8.29 22.66 -5.88
N THR A 134 7.40 23.54 -5.41
CA THR A 134 6.45 24.25 -6.28
C THR A 134 7.19 25.15 -7.28
N LEU A 135 8.24 25.84 -6.82
CA LEU A 135 9.12 26.64 -7.69
C LEU A 135 9.83 25.76 -8.73
N ALA A 136 10.34 24.59 -8.34
CA ALA A 136 10.98 23.66 -9.25
C ALA A 136 10.01 23.06 -10.30
N THR A 137 8.78 22.73 -9.90
CA THR A 137 7.74 22.23 -10.81
C THR A 137 7.26 23.33 -11.76
N MET A 138 7.04 24.55 -11.27
CA MET A 138 6.66 25.69 -12.11
C MET A 138 7.79 26.06 -13.09
N ALA A 139 9.05 26.02 -12.67
CA ALA A 139 10.18 26.21 -13.60
C ALA A 139 10.22 25.13 -14.70
N LYS A 140 9.91 23.87 -14.37
CA LYS A 140 9.83 22.78 -15.35
C LYS A 140 8.61 22.89 -16.29
N SER A 141 7.46 23.37 -15.80
CA SER A 141 6.27 23.57 -16.65
C SER A 141 6.41 24.76 -17.58
N VAL A 142 7.09 25.83 -17.15
CA VAL A 142 7.42 26.97 -18.02
C VAL A 142 8.40 26.54 -19.12
N GLY A 143 9.39 25.70 -18.81
CA GLY A 143 10.30 25.14 -19.82
C GLY A 143 9.61 24.26 -20.88
N HIS A 144 8.55 23.53 -20.50
CA HIS A 144 7.73 22.77 -21.47
C HIS A 144 6.74 23.65 -22.25
N ALA A 145 6.18 24.70 -21.64
CA ALA A 145 5.27 25.62 -22.33
C ALA A 145 5.97 26.40 -23.45
N VAL A 146 7.24 26.79 -23.26
CA VAL A 146 8.04 27.48 -24.28
C VAL A 146 8.38 26.57 -25.47
N ALA A 147 8.54 25.26 -25.25
CA ALA A 147 8.82 24.31 -26.33
C ALA A 147 7.61 24.00 -27.23
N ILE A 148 6.37 24.30 -26.78
CA ILE A 148 5.14 24.05 -27.54
C ILE A 148 4.78 25.25 -28.43
N THR A 149 5.24 26.47 -28.10
CA THR A 149 4.94 27.68 -28.88
C THR A 149 5.88 27.94 -30.06
N ASP A 150 7.00 27.21 -30.19
CA ASP A 150 8.03 27.45 -31.22
C ASP A 150 7.89 26.55 -32.47
N ARG A 151 6.81 25.75 -32.58
CA ARG A 151 6.50 24.91 -33.75
C ARG A 151 5.32 25.38 -34.59
N SER A 152 4.87 26.61 -34.38
CA SER A 152 3.81 27.22 -35.20
C SER A 152 4.26 28.57 -35.72
N ASN A 153 5.12 28.55 -36.74
CA ASN A 153 5.14 29.60 -37.75
C ASN A 153 5.43 28.91 -39.10
N PRO A 154 4.64 29.19 -40.15
CA PRO A 154 4.68 28.47 -41.42
C PRO A 154 5.99 28.65 -42.20
#